data_AF-A8JKK3-F1
#
_entry.id   AF-A8JKK3-F1
#
_cell.length_a   1.000
_cell.length_b   1.000
_cell.length_c   1.000
_cell.angle_alpha   90.00
_cell.angle_beta   90.00
_cell.angle_gamma   90.00
#
_symmetry.space_group_name_H-M   'P 1'
#
loop_
_entity.id
_entity.type
_entity.pdbx_description
1 polymer ?
#
loop_
_entity_poly.entity_id
_entity_poly.type
_entity_poly.pdbx_seq_one_letter_code
_entity_poly.pdbx_strand_id
1 'polypeptide(L)'
;KRENFINTIVWRKVKSAKIQSGNLPRVKEYILVYKKSKLSLHNIFLPRNNEKDKKLYRFQDKNGRVYRLSDFTQKGQGEARYFGENLIEPPKGKHWIWTQEKIDEGMKNDLIVFSKNGMPSVKRFLDEKEGIPLSDLWEDDFVQIVSSTSSERQDFDGQ
;
A
#
# COMPACT_ATOMS: atom_id res chain seq x y z
N LYS A 1 20.89 -12.70 -15.19
CA LYS A 1 21.74 -11.59 -14.72
C LYS A 1 21.03 -10.86 -13.58
N ARG A 2 21.77 -10.31 -12.59
CA ARG A 2 21.22 -9.60 -11.41
C ARG A 2 20.31 -8.43 -11.77
N GLU A 3 20.56 -7.80 -12.93
CA GLU A 3 19.76 -6.69 -13.48
C GLU A 3 18.29 -7.02 -13.76
N ASN A 4 17.94 -8.31 -13.91
CA ASN A 4 16.57 -8.76 -14.17
C ASN A 4 15.78 -9.05 -12.89
N PHE A 5 16.41 -8.98 -11.72
CA PHE A 5 15.76 -9.20 -10.44
C PHE A 5 14.80 -8.05 -10.13
N ILE A 6 13.57 -8.38 -9.73
CA ILE A 6 12.54 -7.40 -9.39
C ILE A 6 12.35 -7.34 -7.88
N ASN A 7 12.00 -8.48 -7.28
CA ASN A 7 11.67 -8.56 -5.87
C ASN A 7 11.80 -10.01 -5.35
N THR A 8 11.76 -10.17 -4.04
CA THR A 8 11.58 -11.45 -3.36
C THR A 8 10.26 -11.44 -2.62
N ILE A 9 9.39 -12.40 -2.94
CA ILE A 9 8.16 -12.62 -2.19
C ILE A 9 8.44 -13.59 -1.06
N VAL A 10 8.03 -13.24 0.15
CA VAL A 10 8.03 -14.12 1.33
C VAL A 10 6.64 -14.73 1.45
N TRP A 11 6.55 -16.05 1.30
CA TRP A 11 5.28 -16.77 1.37
C TRP A 11 5.22 -17.67 2.59
N ARG A 12 4.10 -17.66 3.30
CA ARG A 12 3.85 -18.56 4.43
C ARG A 12 3.38 -19.92 3.93
N LYS A 13 4.25 -20.92 4.04
CA LYS A 13 3.95 -22.29 3.61
C LYS A 13 3.25 -23.18 4.63
N VAL A 14 3.15 -22.77 5.90
CA VAL A 14 2.40 -23.53 6.93
C VAL A 14 1.62 -22.60 7.87
N LYS A 15 0.38 -22.99 8.20
CA LYS A 15 -0.46 -22.25 9.16
C LYS A 15 0.05 -22.45 10.59
N SER A 16 0.41 -23.67 10.96
CA SER A 16 0.86 -23.97 12.32
C SER A 16 2.35 -24.25 12.35
N ALA A 17 3.07 -23.46 13.16
CA ALA A 17 4.47 -23.68 13.46
C ALA A 17 4.59 -24.94 14.32
N LYS A 18 5.38 -25.93 13.88
CA LYS A 18 5.71 -27.10 14.70
C LYS A 18 7.07 -26.88 15.35
N ILE A 19 7.11 -26.91 16.68
CA ILE A 19 8.36 -26.90 17.44
C ILE A 19 8.94 -28.30 17.36
N GLN A 20 9.92 -28.48 16.47
CA GLN A 20 10.59 -29.78 16.27
C GLN A 20 12.07 -29.74 16.69
N SER A 21 12.59 -28.58 17.07
CA SER A 21 13.96 -28.40 17.55
C SER A 21 14.06 -27.19 18.49
N GLY A 22 15.21 -26.98 19.14
CA GLY A 22 15.48 -25.79 19.97
C GLY A 22 15.56 -24.46 19.19
N ASN A 23 15.20 -24.45 17.90
CA ASN A 23 15.22 -23.30 17.02
C ASN A 23 13.80 -22.86 16.61
N LEU A 24 13.69 -21.64 16.05
CA LEU A 24 12.44 -21.14 15.51
C LEU A 24 11.93 -21.99 14.33
N PRO A 25 10.62 -22.33 14.29
CA PRO A 25 10.04 -23.09 13.19
C PRO A 25 10.16 -22.39 11.84
N ARG A 26 10.50 -23.17 10.80
CA ARG A 26 10.59 -22.67 9.42
C ARG A 26 9.22 -22.68 8.77
N VAL A 27 8.54 -21.53 8.78
CA VAL A 27 7.16 -21.40 8.28
C VAL A 27 7.02 -20.71 6.94
N LYS A 28 8.14 -20.21 6.38
CA LYS A 28 8.16 -19.39 5.18
C LYS A 28 9.02 -19.98 4.07
N GLU A 29 8.70 -19.60 2.85
CA GLU A 29 9.48 -19.82 1.63
C GLU A 29 9.69 -18.49 0.91
N TYR A 30 10.59 -18.52 -0.07
CA TYR A 30 11.00 -17.35 -0.84
C TYR A 30 10.77 -17.62 -2.32
N ILE A 31 10.06 -16.72 -2.99
CA ILE A 31 9.85 -16.75 -4.44
C ILE A 31 10.65 -15.58 -5.03
N LEU A 32 11.66 -15.90 -5.85
CA LEU A 32 12.46 -14.88 -6.52
C LEU A 32 11.79 -14.46 -7.83
N VAL A 33 11.49 -13.18 -7.97
CA VAL A 33 10.79 -12.65 -9.14
C VAL A 33 11.80 -11.99 -10.08
N TYR A 34 11.86 -12.50 -11.32
CA TYR A 34 12.69 -11.96 -12.39
C TYR A 34 11.84 -11.57 -13.59
N LYS A 35 12.24 -10.53 -14.33
CA LYS A 35 11.62 -10.14 -15.61
C LYS A 35 12.58 -10.30 -16.77
N LYS A 36 12.07 -10.80 -17.89
CA LYS A 36 12.81 -10.89 -19.17
C LYS A 36 12.80 -9.57 -19.94
N SER A 37 11.75 -8.75 -19.77
CA SER A 37 11.56 -7.45 -20.42
C SER A 37 11.00 -6.42 -19.43
N LYS A 38 10.66 -5.20 -19.87
CA LYS A 38 9.99 -4.20 -19.02
C LYS A 38 8.56 -4.67 -18.66
N LEU A 39 8.45 -5.50 -17.63
CA LEU A 39 7.18 -5.82 -16.96
C LEU A 39 6.97 -4.86 -15.79
N SER A 40 5.72 -4.44 -15.62
CA SER A 40 5.25 -3.64 -14.50
C SER A 40 4.22 -4.42 -13.69
N LEU A 41 4.49 -4.63 -12.40
CA LEU A 41 3.62 -5.40 -11.49
C LEU A 41 2.84 -4.50 -10.52
N HIS A 42 2.84 -3.16 -10.71
CA HIS A 42 2.31 -2.22 -9.72
C HIS A 42 0.77 -2.08 -9.66
N ASN A 43 0.01 -2.87 -10.44
CA ASN A 43 -1.45 -2.75 -10.59
C ASN A 43 -2.23 -4.00 -10.15
N ILE A 44 -1.65 -4.85 -9.30
CA ILE A 44 -2.38 -6.01 -8.78
C ILE A 44 -2.98 -5.63 -7.42
N PHE A 45 -4.30 -5.74 -7.33
CA PHE A 45 -5.04 -5.41 -6.11
C PHE A 45 -5.81 -6.63 -5.62
N LEU A 46 -5.70 -6.88 -4.33
CA LEU A 46 -6.55 -7.79 -3.59
C LEU A 46 -7.92 -7.13 -3.32
N PRO A 47 -8.98 -7.93 -3.11
CA PRO A 47 -10.29 -7.44 -2.72
C PRO A 47 -10.24 -6.48 -1.52
N ARG A 48 -11.19 -5.55 -1.49
CA ARG A 48 -11.32 -4.58 -0.39
C ARG A 48 -11.53 -5.29 0.94
N ASN A 49 -10.93 -4.75 2.00
CA ASN A 49 -11.22 -5.16 3.37
C ASN A 49 -12.29 -4.22 3.94
N ASN A 50 -13.54 -4.65 3.87
CA ASN A 50 -14.71 -3.84 4.25
C ASN A 50 -14.64 -3.36 5.71
N GLU A 51 -14.10 -4.15 6.64
CA GLU A 51 -13.99 -3.75 8.05
C GLU A 51 -12.94 -2.66 8.26
N LYS A 52 -11.75 -2.83 7.67
CA LYS A 52 -10.69 -1.82 7.71
C LYS A 52 -11.13 -0.54 7.02
N ASP A 53 -11.82 -0.66 5.89
CA ASP A 53 -12.30 0.49 5.13
C ASP A 53 -13.36 1.28 5.92
N LYS A 54 -14.33 0.62 6.54
CA LYS A 54 -15.29 1.26 7.45
C LYS A 54 -14.61 2.02 8.60
N LYS A 55 -13.52 1.47 9.15
CA LYS A 55 -12.77 2.13 10.23
C LYS A 55 -11.99 3.35 9.75
N LEU A 56 -11.41 3.33 8.56
CA LEU A 56 -10.52 4.39 8.06
C LEU A 56 -11.26 5.52 7.35
N TYR A 57 -12.29 5.20 6.56
CA TYR A 57 -13.06 6.13 5.76
C TYR A 57 -14.27 6.63 6.56
N ARG A 58 -14.04 7.68 7.36
CA ARG A 58 -15.00 8.16 8.38
C ARG A 58 -15.67 9.49 8.04
N PHE A 59 -15.23 10.16 6.97
CA PHE A 59 -15.73 11.47 6.60
C PHE A 59 -16.59 11.38 5.33
N GLN A 60 -17.51 12.32 5.16
CA GLN A 60 -18.32 12.45 3.96
C GLN A 60 -18.17 13.85 3.38
N ASP A 61 -18.11 13.95 2.05
CA ASP A 61 -18.12 15.25 1.37
C ASP A 61 -19.56 15.77 1.20
N LYS A 62 -19.68 16.96 0.60
CA LYS A 62 -20.98 17.59 0.28
C LYS A 62 -21.90 16.75 -0.61
N ASN A 63 -21.34 15.79 -1.36
CA ASN A 63 -22.07 14.90 -2.26
C ASN A 63 -22.36 13.53 -1.61
N GLY A 64 -22.02 13.34 -0.33
CA GLY A 64 -22.16 12.08 0.39
C GLY A 64 -21.05 11.05 0.09
N ARG A 65 -20.01 11.41 -0.66
CA ARG A 65 -18.88 10.50 -0.94
C ARG A 65 -18.04 10.31 0.31
N VAL A 66 -17.74 9.07 0.63
CA VAL A 66 -16.96 8.73 1.84
C VAL A 66 -15.47 8.84 1.55
N TYR A 67 -14.73 9.52 2.43
CA TYR A 67 -13.29 9.70 2.31
C TYR A 67 -12.56 9.51 3.65
N ARG A 68 -11.24 9.34 3.55
CA ARG A 68 -10.31 9.46 4.67
C ARG A 68 -9.35 10.62 4.42
N LEU A 69 -8.80 11.16 5.49
CA LEU A 69 -7.68 12.09 5.40
C LEU A 69 -6.37 11.32 5.31
N SER A 70 -5.47 11.76 4.45
CA SER A 70 -4.13 11.19 4.31
C SER A 70 -3.07 12.28 4.42
N ASP A 71 -1.95 11.90 5.02
CA ASP A 71 -0.78 12.75 5.18
C ASP A 71 -0.33 13.31 3.83
N PHE A 72 0.09 14.56 3.86
CA PHE A 72 0.49 15.30 2.66
C PHE A 72 2.01 15.41 2.50
N THR A 73 2.77 14.70 3.34
CA THR A 73 4.22 14.85 3.45
C THR A 73 4.93 13.51 3.37
N GLN A 74 6.15 13.51 2.83
CA GLN A 74 7.05 12.36 2.80
C GLN A 74 8.44 12.73 3.35
N LYS A 75 9.24 11.72 3.71
CA LYS A 75 10.61 11.91 4.24
C LYS A 75 11.54 12.54 3.20
N GLY A 76 12.40 13.43 3.66
CA GLY A 76 13.37 14.19 2.86
C GLY A 76 12.99 15.66 2.87
N GLN A 77 13.93 16.57 3.11
CA GLN A 77 13.65 18.00 3.21
C GLN A 77 13.19 18.55 1.86
N GLY A 78 12.09 19.28 1.86
CA GLY A 78 11.57 19.99 0.69
C GLY A 78 11.34 21.46 0.94
N GLU A 79 10.88 22.11 -0.12
CA GLU A 79 10.59 23.53 -0.16
C GLU A 79 9.15 23.83 0.23
N ALA A 80 8.90 25.08 0.61
CA ALA A 80 7.57 25.59 0.83
C ALA A 80 6.72 25.55 -0.46
N ARG A 81 5.40 25.42 -0.28
CA ARG A 81 4.44 25.45 -1.39
C ARG A 81 3.26 26.35 -1.04
N TYR A 82 2.64 26.91 -2.06
CA TYR A 82 1.43 27.72 -1.90
C TYR A 82 0.21 26.82 -1.77
N PHE A 83 -0.64 27.14 -0.82
CA PHE A 83 -1.94 26.54 -0.60
C PHE A 83 -2.99 27.65 -0.69
N GLY A 84 -3.35 27.99 -1.93
CA GLY A 84 -4.00 29.28 -2.21
C GLY A 84 -3.01 30.41 -1.99
N GLU A 85 -3.37 31.40 -1.19
CA GLU A 85 -2.52 32.56 -0.90
C GLU A 85 -1.46 32.27 0.19
N ASN A 86 -1.59 31.16 0.91
CA ASN A 86 -0.72 30.84 2.05
C ASN A 86 0.50 30.03 1.60
N LEU A 87 1.69 30.53 1.85
CA LEU A 87 2.94 29.78 1.70
C LEU A 87 3.18 28.92 2.95
N ILE A 88 3.21 27.60 2.81
CA ILE A 88 3.36 26.67 3.93
C ILE A 88 4.64 25.85 3.77
N GLU A 89 5.50 25.89 4.79
CA GLU A 89 6.69 25.05 4.88
C GLU A 89 6.34 23.61 5.30
N PRO A 90 6.97 22.59 4.68
CA PRO A 90 6.81 21.23 5.17
C PRO A 90 7.50 21.10 6.54
N PRO A 91 7.04 20.17 7.41
CA PRO A 91 7.72 19.91 8.67
C PRO A 91 9.19 19.53 8.45
N LYS A 92 10.05 19.80 9.45
CA LYS A 92 11.48 19.51 9.38
C LYS A 92 11.77 18.06 8.94
N GLY A 93 12.63 17.92 7.93
CA GLY A 93 13.01 16.63 7.36
C GLY A 93 11.96 16.01 6.44
N LYS A 94 10.94 16.78 6.04
CA LYS A 94 9.88 16.35 5.13
C LYS A 94 9.72 17.30 3.95
N HIS A 95 9.01 16.82 2.93
CA HIS A 95 8.61 17.56 1.74
C HIS A 95 7.15 17.25 1.42
N TRP A 96 6.50 18.12 0.66
CA TRP A 96 5.15 17.93 0.14
C TRP A 96 5.12 16.85 -0.94
N ILE A 97 4.13 15.95 -0.89
CA ILE A 97 3.99 14.85 -1.86
C ILE A 97 3.60 15.36 -3.25
N TRP A 98 2.84 16.45 -3.33
CA TRP A 98 2.34 17.02 -4.57
C TRP A 98 3.21 18.20 -5.03
N THR A 99 3.28 18.37 -6.35
CA THR A 99 3.82 19.58 -6.98
C THR A 99 2.86 20.76 -6.76
N GLN A 100 3.32 21.98 -7.07
CA GLN A 100 2.48 23.18 -6.92
C GLN A 100 1.20 23.07 -7.75
N GLU A 101 1.33 22.64 -9.01
CA GLU A 101 0.21 22.53 -9.95
C GLU A 101 -0.89 21.59 -9.42
N LYS A 102 -0.47 20.48 -8.80
CA LYS A 102 -1.38 19.50 -8.23
C LYS A 102 -1.99 19.96 -6.91
N ILE A 103 -1.29 20.79 -6.15
CA ILE A 103 -1.87 21.47 -4.97
C ILE A 103 -2.96 22.43 -5.43
N ASP A 104 -2.70 23.24 -6.45
CA ASP A 104 -3.66 24.22 -6.98
C ASP A 104 -4.92 23.53 -7.52
N GLU A 105 -4.75 22.43 -8.27
CA GLU A 105 -5.86 21.57 -8.70
C GLU A 105 -6.63 20.98 -7.51
N GLY A 106 -5.91 20.49 -6.50
CA GLY A 106 -6.49 19.92 -5.29
C GLY A 106 -7.31 20.94 -4.50
N MET A 107 -6.84 22.18 -4.39
CA MET A 107 -7.57 23.28 -3.77
C MET A 107 -8.85 23.60 -4.54
N LYS A 108 -8.75 23.71 -5.87
CA LYS A 108 -9.90 23.98 -6.75
C LYS A 108 -10.99 22.90 -6.66
N ASN A 109 -10.57 21.65 -6.52
CA ASN A 109 -11.46 20.49 -6.45
C ASN A 109 -11.90 20.13 -5.03
N ASP A 110 -11.62 20.95 -4.01
CA ASP A 110 -11.95 20.68 -2.60
C ASP A 110 -11.39 19.32 -2.12
N LEU A 111 -10.18 18.98 -2.55
CA LEU A 111 -9.48 17.74 -2.17
C LEU A 111 -8.55 17.93 -0.97
N ILE A 112 -8.29 19.16 -0.55
CA ILE A 112 -7.37 19.50 0.54
C ILE A 112 -8.16 20.04 1.73
N VAL A 113 -7.87 19.51 2.92
CA VAL A 113 -8.48 19.93 4.19
C VAL A 113 -7.38 20.41 5.12
N PHE A 114 -7.60 21.56 5.75
CA PHE A 114 -6.69 22.10 6.76
C PHE A 114 -7.16 21.71 8.17
N SER A 115 -6.22 21.23 8.98
CA SER A 115 -6.46 21.10 10.42
C SER A 115 -6.56 22.48 11.08
N LYS A 116 -6.99 22.53 12.36
CA LYS A 116 -7.04 23.77 13.14
C LYS A 116 -5.70 24.52 13.22
N ASN A 117 -4.59 23.79 13.09
CA ASN A 117 -3.24 24.35 13.15
C ASN A 117 -2.69 24.71 11.75
N GLY A 118 -3.54 24.69 10.71
CA GLY A 118 -3.13 25.02 9.34
C GLY A 118 -2.39 23.91 8.60
N MET A 119 -2.20 22.72 9.19
CA MET A 119 -1.57 21.60 8.48
C MET A 119 -2.52 21.01 7.43
N PRO A 120 -2.13 20.92 6.14
CA PRO A 120 -2.94 20.34 5.08
C PRO A 120 -2.97 18.81 5.13
N SER A 121 -4.08 18.23 4.70
CA SER A 121 -4.31 16.80 4.49
C SER A 121 -5.14 16.60 3.23
N VAL A 122 -5.01 15.44 2.60
CA VAL A 122 -5.78 15.13 1.38
C VAL A 122 -6.93 14.20 1.66
N LYS A 123 -8.09 14.52 1.07
CA LYS A 123 -9.22 13.61 0.95
C LYS A 123 -8.85 12.49 -0.03
N ARG A 124 -8.91 11.24 0.44
CA ARG A 124 -8.84 10.05 -0.41
C ARG A 124 -10.19 9.37 -0.34
N PHE A 125 -10.88 9.28 -1.47
CA PHE A 125 -12.23 8.73 -1.51
C PHE A 125 -12.23 7.20 -1.58
N LEU A 126 -13.25 6.59 -0.98
CA LEU A 126 -13.39 5.14 -0.91
C LEU A 126 -13.81 4.52 -2.25
N ASP A 127 -14.63 5.23 -3.03
CA ASP A 127 -15.08 4.81 -4.35
C ASP A 127 -13.92 4.73 -5.36
N GLU A 128 -12.93 5.62 -5.25
CA GLU A 128 -11.69 5.63 -6.04
C GLU A 128 -10.68 4.52 -5.66
N LYS A 129 -10.90 3.79 -4.56
CA LYS A 129 -9.95 2.77 -4.08
C LYS A 129 -10.07 1.47 -4.87
N GLU A 130 -9.10 1.13 -5.71
CA GLU A 130 -9.14 -0.12 -6.50
C GLU A 130 -9.10 -1.41 -5.64
N GLY A 131 -8.39 -1.39 -4.51
CA GLY A 131 -8.31 -2.52 -3.59
C GLY A 131 -7.16 -2.38 -2.60
N ILE A 132 -6.64 -3.50 -2.12
CA ILE A 132 -5.40 -3.52 -1.33
C ILE A 132 -4.27 -3.88 -2.28
N PRO A 133 -3.25 -3.03 -2.47
CA PRO A 133 -2.11 -3.38 -3.31
C PRO A 133 -1.48 -4.69 -2.86
N LEU A 134 -1.24 -5.61 -3.80
CA LEU A 134 -0.57 -6.87 -3.52
C LEU A 134 0.86 -6.58 -3.05
N SER A 135 1.21 -7.07 -1.86
CA SER A 135 2.55 -6.94 -1.28
C SER A 135 3.43 -8.13 -1.68
N ASP A 136 4.69 -8.06 -1.29
CA ASP A 136 5.65 -9.16 -1.35
C ASP A 136 5.66 -10.02 -0.07
N LEU A 137 4.72 -9.80 0.85
CA LEU A 137 4.51 -10.63 2.02
C LEU A 137 3.16 -11.33 1.92
N TRP A 138 3.20 -12.62 1.59
CA TRP A 138 2.03 -13.45 1.39
C TRP A 138 1.81 -14.32 2.62
N GLU A 139 0.98 -13.83 3.54
CA GLU A 139 0.70 -14.48 4.83
C GLU A 139 -0.78 -14.78 5.08
N ASP A 140 -1.66 -14.29 4.19
CA ASP A 140 -3.10 -14.21 4.38
C ASP A 140 -3.89 -15.26 3.59
N ASP A 141 -5.22 -15.24 3.76
CA ASP A 141 -6.14 -16.17 3.13
C ASP A 141 -6.26 -16.00 1.60
N PHE A 142 -5.69 -14.95 1.01
CA PHE A 142 -5.77 -14.72 -0.44
C PHE A 142 -4.76 -15.57 -1.21
N VAL A 143 -3.60 -15.88 -0.61
CA VAL A 143 -2.63 -16.83 -1.17
C VAL A 143 -2.57 -18.04 -0.26
N GLN A 144 -3.47 -18.99 -0.53
CA GLN A 144 -3.62 -20.16 0.30
C GLN A 144 -2.40 -21.06 0.29
N ILE A 145 -2.24 -21.78 1.38
CA ILE A 145 -1.22 -22.79 1.52
C ILE A 145 -1.60 -23.98 0.64
N VAL A 146 -0.69 -24.37 -0.25
CA VAL A 146 -0.86 -25.59 -1.03
C VAL A 146 -0.70 -26.78 -0.09
N SER A 147 -1.83 -27.42 0.22
CA SER A 147 -1.93 -28.61 1.06
C SER A 147 -2.06 -29.86 0.20
N SER A 148 -1.98 -31.04 0.83
CA SER A 148 -2.19 -32.32 0.14
C SER A 148 -3.57 -32.45 -0.51
N THR A 149 -4.55 -31.66 -0.07
CA THR A 149 -5.92 -31.63 -0.60
C THR A 149 -6.18 -30.46 -1.56
N SER A 150 -5.18 -29.63 -1.86
CA SER A 150 -5.35 -28.47 -2.74
C SER A 150 -5.44 -28.91 -4.20
N SER A 151 -6.47 -28.46 -4.93
CA SER A 151 -6.71 -28.82 -6.34
C SER A 151 -5.64 -28.29 -7.30
N GLU A 152 -4.94 -27.23 -6.91
CA GLU A 152 -3.83 -26.63 -7.67
C GLU A 152 -2.49 -27.36 -7.45
N ARG A 153 -2.44 -28.35 -6.54
CA ARG A 153 -1.24 -29.16 -6.32
C ARG A 153 -0.93 -29.95 -7.59
N GLN A 154 0.17 -29.60 -8.22
CA GLN A 154 0.78 -30.42 -9.28
C GLN A 154 1.81 -31.37 -8.65
N ASP A 155 2.07 -32.49 -9.31
CA ASP A 155 3.15 -33.42 -8.94
C ASP A 155 4.51 -32.78 -9.24
N PHE A 156 4.89 -31.79 -8.42
CA PHE A 156 6.22 -31.21 -8.41
C PHE A 156 6.89 -31.54 -7.08
N ASP A 157 7.59 -32.67 -7.06
CA ASP A 157 8.51 -33.01 -5.99
C ASP A 157 9.80 -32.22 -6.20
N GLY A 158 9.88 -31.06 -5.55
CA GLY A 158 11.09 -30.23 -5.52
C GLY A 158 12.19 -30.82 -4.65
N GLN A 159 12.63 -32.06 -4.93
CA GLN A 159 13.85 -32.66 -4.38
C GLN A 159 14.98 -32.60 -5.40
#